data_AF-A0A1R0H8B0-F1
#
_entry.id   AF-A0A1R0H8B0-F1
#
_cell.length_a   1.000
_cell.length_b   1.000
_cell.length_c   1.000
_cell.angle_alpha   90.00
_cell.angle_beta   90.00
_cell.angle_gamma   90.00
#
_symmetry.space_group_name_H-M   'P 1'
#
loop_
_entity.id
_entity.type
_entity.pdbx_description
1 polymer ?
#
loop_
_entity_poly.entity_id
_entity_poly.type
_entity_poly.pdbx_seq_one_letter_code
_entity_poly.pdbx_strand_id
1 'polypeptide(L)'
;MSKPFVAFAMIQAFQTIIILIYLPLNFILSSLSSKKRHPQKISKPNDADNKNRSLRAGFQEQILYINSEFEKKTNSRLLERKTIGGNGQLKFSENEIRDYRRIGDSSVAKIRSILQQFCSNDTNPMWNEIHKRDDLYRVKIFKHKKHTHCYISDGYIPSLPGSTFDLLNDATNRPKWDSLIDSSEIIGPVSSRSRVLYTRFKPVWPISARDSLLLTSFNRLSNSEWPEVFPNNESKYRYYSVSTSVTHPNYPEFKEKGLVRMSVITSGYFIDDVPQSSLEELKLDSSLKWSRLIQVAHVKVDSWIPGSVVNIGKISN
;
A
#
# COMPACT_ATOMS: atom_id res chain seq x y z
N MET A 1 -21.54 -12.20 9.44
CA MET A 1 -20.09 -12.41 9.64
C MET A 1 -19.35 -12.29 8.30
N SER A 2 -19.17 -11.09 7.75
CA SER A 2 -18.60 -10.85 6.39
C SER A 2 -17.29 -10.03 6.39
N LYS A 3 -16.61 -9.91 7.55
CA LYS A 3 -15.44 -9.05 7.71
C LYS A 3 -14.17 -9.39 6.87
N PRO A 4 -13.90 -10.63 6.38
CA PRO A 4 -12.65 -10.87 5.64
C PRO A 4 -12.68 -10.43 4.16
N PHE A 5 -13.86 -10.18 3.56
CA PHE A 5 -13.96 -9.91 2.12
C PHE A 5 -13.60 -8.47 1.73
N VAL A 6 -13.95 -7.49 2.58
CA VAL A 6 -13.68 -6.05 2.35
C VAL A 6 -12.18 -5.74 2.41
N ALA A 7 -11.45 -6.41 3.31
CA ALA A 7 -10.01 -6.25 3.42
C ALA A 7 -9.28 -6.71 2.13
N PHE A 8 -9.74 -7.79 1.49
CA PHE A 8 -9.11 -8.40 0.31
C PHE A 8 -9.05 -7.47 -0.91
N ALA A 9 -10.08 -6.64 -1.11
CA ALA A 9 -10.12 -5.67 -2.19
C ALA A 9 -9.12 -4.51 -2.01
N MET A 10 -9.02 -4.00 -0.79
CA MET A 10 -8.08 -2.91 -0.42
C MET A 10 -6.63 -3.37 -0.47
N ILE A 11 -6.41 -4.62 -0.08
CA ILE A 11 -5.15 -5.33 -0.27
C ILE A 11 -4.81 -5.32 -1.76
N GLN A 12 -5.70 -5.73 -2.67
CA GLN A 12 -5.35 -5.74 -4.09
C GLN A 12 -5.07 -4.36 -4.69
N ALA A 13 -5.70 -3.26 -4.28
CA ALA A 13 -5.38 -1.93 -4.83
C ALA A 13 -4.04 -1.37 -4.29
N PHE A 14 -3.80 -1.47 -2.97
CA PHE A 14 -2.55 -1.02 -2.37
C PHE A 14 -1.39 -1.95 -2.68
N GLN A 15 -1.63 -3.26 -2.69
CA GLN A 15 -0.69 -4.22 -3.21
C GLN A 15 -0.48 -3.97 -4.68
N THR A 16 -1.48 -3.72 -5.53
CA THR A 16 -1.22 -3.39 -6.94
C THR A 16 -0.38 -2.11 -7.07
N ILE A 17 -0.59 -1.06 -6.28
CA ILE A 17 0.31 0.11 -6.30
C ILE A 17 1.72 -0.26 -5.80
N ILE A 18 1.86 -0.98 -4.70
CA ILE A 18 3.18 -1.43 -4.20
C ILE A 18 3.81 -2.48 -5.14
N ILE A 19 3.04 -3.31 -5.84
CA ILE A 19 3.44 -4.30 -6.85
C ILE A 19 3.87 -3.57 -8.12
N LEU A 20 3.14 -2.53 -8.53
CA LEU A 20 3.50 -1.66 -9.66
C LEU A 20 4.73 -0.81 -9.36
N ILE A 21 4.92 -0.37 -8.11
CA ILE A 21 6.11 0.38 -7.69
C ILE A 21 7.27 -0.57 -7.41
N TYR A 22 7.01 -1.78 -6.91
CA TYR A 22 8.04 -2.59 -6.30
C TYR A 22 8.02 -4.09 -6.60
N LEU A 23 6.97 -4.77 -7.07
CA LEU A 23 6.93 -6.24 -7.18
C LEU A 23 6.08 -6.81 -8.32
N PRO A 24 6.65 -7.34 -9.40
CA PRO A 24 5.85 -7.93 -10.47
C PRO A 24 5.88 -9.47 -10.56
N LEU A 25 6.48 -10.21 -9.64
CA LEU A 25 6.92 -11.59 -9.94
C LEU A 25 6.01 -12.73 -9.46
N ASN A 26 4.94 -12.48 -8.71
CA ASN A 26 4.16 -13.58 -8.11
C ASN A 26 3.07 -14.19 -9.01
N PHE A 27 2.85 -13.71 -10.24
CA PHE A 27 1.78 -14.23 -11.11
C PHE A 27 2.20 -15.28 -12.15
N ILE A 28 3.50 -15.62 -12.23
CA ILE A 28 4.01 -16.59 -13.24
C ILE A 28 4.03 -18.04 -12.71
N LEU A 29 4.00 -18.27 -11.40
CA LEU A 29 4.11 -19.64 -10.85
C LEU A 29 2.78 -20.40 -10.75
N SER A 30 1.62 -19.72 -10.79
CA SER A 30 0.31 -20.38 -10.83
C SER A 30 -0.19 -20.68 -12.26
N SER A 31 0.22 -19.90 -13.26
CA SER A 31 -0.26 -20.05 -14.65
C SER A 31 0.53 -21.05 -15.50
N LEU A 32 1.70 -21.51 -15.04
CA LEU A 32 2.46 -22.58 -15.69
C LEU A 32 1.98 -24.01 -15.33
N SER A 33 0.94 -24.14 -14.50
CA SER A 33 0.37 -25.45 -14.13
C SER A 33 -0.84 -25.91 -14.97
N SER A 34 -1.30 -25.14 -15.96
CA SER A 34 -2.42 -25.56 -16.82
C SER A 34 -2.12 -25.38 -18.31
N LYS A 35 -1.07 -26.04 -18.81
CA LYS A 35 -0.99 -26.33 -20.25
C LYS A 35 -1.67 -27.68 -20.54
N LYS A 36 -2.70 -27.57 -21.39
CA LYS A 36 -3.53 -28.65 -21.95
C LYS A 36 -2.69 -29.88 -22.33
N ARG A 37 -3.06 -31.04 -21.77
CA ARG A 37 -2.59 -32.34 -22.25
C ARG A 37 -3.36 -32.68 -23.53
N HIS A 38 -2.67 -32.68 -24.66
CA HIS A 38 -3.06 -33.50 -25.80
C HIS A 38 -2.53 -34.93 -25.59
N PRO A 39 -3.25 -35.98 -26.00
CA PRO A 39 -2.84 -37.35 -25.75
C PRO A 39 -1.89 -37.80 -26.85
N GLN A 40 -0.61 -38.06 -26.52
CA GLN A 40 0.26 -38.84 -27.39
C GLN A 40 1.19 -39.78 -26.62
N LYS A 41 1.58 -40.80 -27.37
CA LYS A 41 1.96 -42.16 -27.00
C LYS A 41 3.22 -42.28 -26.15
N ILE A 42 3.22 -43.37 -25.38
CA ILE A 42 4.28 -43.90 -24.53
C ILE A 42 5.62 -43.93 -25.29
N SER A 43 6.61 -43.20 -24.75
CA SER A 43 8.04 -43.45 -24.97
C SER A 43 8.84 -43.04 -23.72
N LYS A 44 10.02 -43.64 -23.60
CA LYS A 44 10.87 -43.92 -22.42
C LYS A 44 11.15 -42.76 -21.43
N PRO A 45 11.49 -43.07 -20.15
CA PRO A 45 11.73 -42.07 -19.11
C PRO A 45 13.05 -41.31 -19.36
N ASN A 46 13.00 -39.98 -19.31
CA ASN A 46 14.13 -39.07 -19.47
C ASN A 46 14.62 -38.55 -18.11
N ASP A 47 15.93 -38.67 -17.85
CA ASP A 47 16.66 -38.22 -16.65
C ASP A 47 16.71 -36.69 -16.43
N ALA A 48 16.08 -35.89 -17.30
CA ALA A 48 16.12 -34.43 -17.23
C ALA A 48 15.20 -33.83 -16.14
N ASP A 49 14.17 -34.55 -15.68
CA ASP A 49 13.21 -34.05 -14.69
C ASP A 49 13.75 -34.06 -13.25
N ASN A 50 14.77 -34.87 -12.96
CA ASN A 50 15.32 -34.98 -11.60
C ASN A 50 16.23 -33.79 -11.23
N LYS A 51 16.97 -33.22 -12.19
CA LYS A 51 17.84 -32.06 -11.93
C LYS A 51 17.06 -30.78 -11.61
N ASN A 52 15.91 -30.57 -12.25
CA ASN A 52 15.08 -29.37 -12.00
C ASN A 52 14.31 -29.44 -10.68
N ARG A 53 13.98 -30.64 -10.17
CA ARG A 53 13.38 -30.81 -8.84
C ARG A 53 14.39 -30.53 -7.72
N SER A 54 15.63 -31.00 -7.88
CA SER A 54 16.71 -30.77 -6.91
C SER A 54 17.06 -29.28 -6.75
N LEU A 55 17.14 -28.52 -7.84
CA LEU A 55 17.40 -27.07 -7.79
C LEU A 55 16.26 -26.27 -7.12
N ARG A 56 14.99 -26.67 -7.32
CA ARG A 56 13.84 -26.03 -6.67
C ARG A 56 13.77 -26.30 -5.18
N ALA A 57 14.06 -27.53 -4.76
CA ALA A 57 14.06 -27.91 -3.36
C ALA A 57 15.14 -27.13 -2.57
N GLY A 58 16.36 -27.07 -3.11
CA GLY A 58 17.44 -26.31 -2.47
C GLY A 58 17.15 -24.81 -2.34
N PHE A 59 16.49 -24.20 -3.33
CA PHE A 59 16.13 -22.79 -3.29
C PHE A 59 15.00 -22.48 -2.28
N GLN A 60 14.00 -23.36 -2.15
CA GLN A 60 12.94 -23.20 -1.15
C GLN A 60 13.47 -23.35 0.27
N GLU A 61 14.35 -24.33 0.53
CA GLU A 61 14.99 -24.50 1.84
C GLU A 61 15.85 -23.29 2.21
N GLN A 62 16.56 -22.70 1.26
CA GLN A 62 17.38 -21.51 1.49
C GLN A 62 16.54 -20.27 1.83
N ILE A 63 15.37 -20.09 1.19
CA ILE A 63 14.41 -19.04 1.53
C ILE A 63 13.82 -19.25 2.94
N LEU A 64 13.42 -20.48 3.26
CA LEU A 64 12.87 -20.82 4.58
C LEU A 64 13.90 -20.59 5.69
N TYR A 65 15.16 -20.96 5.46
CA TYR A 65 16.26 -20.72 6.38
C TYR A 65 16.48 -19.22 6.63
N ILE A 66 16.58 -18.41 5.55
CA ILE A 66 16.75 -16.95 5.64
C ILE A 66 15.61 -16.31 6.43
N ASN A 67 14.36 -16.71 6.17
CA ASN A 67 13.20 -16.20 6.89
C ASN A 67 13.25 -16.57 8.38
N SER A 68 13.59 -17.82 8.71
CA SER A 68 13.64 -18.30 10.11
C SER A 68 14.72 -17.62 10.95
N GLU A 69 15.90 -17.35 10.38
CA GLU A 69 16.99 -16.65 11.08
C GLU A 69 16.69 -15.15 11.25
N PHE A 70 15.95 -14.57 10.31
CA PHE A 70 15.49 -13.18 10.39
C PHE A 70 14.45 -12.98 11.51
N GLU A 71 13.53 -13.93 11.68
CA GLU A 71 12.52 -13.92 12.76
C GLU A 71 13.17 -14.00 14.15
N LYS A 72 14.13 -14.92 14.36
CA LYS A 72 14.84 -15.09 15.64
C LYS A 72 15.63 -13.84 16.08
N LYS A 73 16.30 -13.17 15.13
CA LYS A 73 17.08 -11.94 15.41
C LYS A 73 16.22 -10.70 15.60
N THR A 74 15.04 -10.66 14.97
CA THR A 74 14.14 -9.50 15.07
C THR A 74 13.47 -9.43 16.45
N ASN A 75 13.03 -10.58 16.99
CA ASN A 75 12.29 -10.63 18.25
C ASN A 75 13.16 -10.39 19.50
N SER A 76 14.45 -10.73 19.45
CA SER A 76 15.34 -10.67 20.62
C SER A 76 15.86 -9.26 20.98
N ARG A 77 15.77 -8.27 20.08
CA ARG A 77 16.37 -6.92 20.29
C ARG A 77 15.38 -5.74 20.29
N LEU A 78 14.10 -5.97 20.00
CA LEU A 78 13.05 -4.96 20.20
C LEU A 78 12.74 -4.71 21.70
N LEU A 79 13.21 -5.59 22.59
CA LEU A 79 12.95 -5.53 24.03
C LEU A 79 13.87 -4.59 24.84
N GLU A 80 14.95 -4.03 24.27
CA GLU A 80 15.95 -3.26 25.04
C GLU A 80 15.82 -1.71 24.99
N ARG A 81 14.67 -1.15 24.59
CA ARG A 81 14.55 0.32 24.38
C ARG A 81 13.92 1.09 25.55
N LYS A 82 14.68 2.10 26.02
CA LYS A 82 14.49 2.99 27.18
C LYS A 82 13.21 3.86 27.14
N THR A 83 12.77 4.21 28.36
CA THR A 83 11.72 5.18 28.76
C THR A 83 10.40 5.03 28.01
N ILE A 84 9.90 3.81 28.10
CA ILE A 84 8.53 3.46 27.76
C ILE A 84 7.60 4.13 28.78
N GLY A 85 6.84 5.15 28.35
CA GLY A 85 5.61 5.51 29.07
C GLY A 85 4.66 4.31 29.03
N GLY A 86 3.75 4.16 30.00
CA GLY A 86 3.01 2.92 30.32
C GLY A 86 2.34 2.11 29.18
N ASN A 87 2.36 2.56 27.93
CA ASN A 87 1.84 1.88 26.74
C ASN A 87 2.89 1.55 25.64
N GLY A 88 4.20 1.67 25.87
CA GLY A 88 5.21 1.34 24.83
C GLY A 88 5.57 2.47 23.87
N GLN A 89 4.84 3.60 23.90
CA GLN A 89 5.01 4.69 22.93
C GLN A 89 6.07 5.71 23.35
N LEU A 90 6.82 6.22 22.39
CA LEU A 90 7.75 7.33 22.58
C LEU A 90 6.99 8.63 22.82
N LYS A 91 7.48 9.42 23.78
CA LYS A 91 7.07 10.82 23.95
C LYS A 91 8.01 11.71 23.14
N PHE A 92 7.47 12.40 22.14
CA PHE A 92 8.22 13.39 21.39
C PHE A 92 8.41 14.67 22.20
N SER A 93 9.54 15.33 22.01
CA SER A 93 9.78 16.68 22.53
C SER A 93 8.85 17.70 21.85
N GLU A 94 8.65 18.84 22.50
CA GLU A 94 7.90 19.99 21.96
C GLU A 94 8.39 20.42 20.57
N ASN A 95 9.72 20.42 20.36
CA ASN A 95 10.34 20.79 19.08
C ASN A 95 10.03 19.75 17.99
N GLU A 96 10.17 18.46 18.29
CA GLU A 96 9.81 17.38 17.35
C GLU A 96 8.33 17.44 16.98
N ILE A 97 7.44 17.68 17.95
CA ILE A 97 6.00 17.84 17.69
C ILE A 97 5.74 19.01 16.74
N ARG A 98 6.41 20.15 16.96
CA ARG A 98 6.27 21.34 16.10
C ARG A 98 6.75 21.07 14.68
N ASP A 99 7.89 20.41 14.53
CA ASP A 99 8.43 20.04 13.22
C ASP A 99 7.54 19.04 12.50
N TYR A 100 7.09 18.00 13.20
CA TYR A 100 6.16 17.03 12.64
C TYR A 100 4.84 17.68 12.22
N ARG A 101 4.27 18.62 12.99
CA ARG A 101 3.06 19.34 12.56
C ARG A 101 3.27 20.08 11.24
N ARG A 102 4.36 20.84 11.11
CA ARG A 102 4.72 21.56 9.88
C ARG A 102 4.89 20.62 8.69
N ILE A 103 5.54 19.47 8.89
CA ILE A 103 5.71 18.44 7.84
C ILE A 103 4.35 17.85 7.46
N GLY A 104 3.50 17.56 8.45
CA GLY A 104 2.14 17.04 8.26
C GLY A 104 1.28 17.97 7.42
N ASP A 105 1.24 19.27 7.76
CA ASP A 105 0.46 20.28 7.05
C ASP A 105 0.93 20.42 5.59
N SER A 106 2.25 20.44 5.37
CA SER A 106 2.86 20.46 4.04
C SER A 106 2.48 19.23 3.20
N SER A 107 2.48 18.05 3.82
CA SER A 107 2.08 16.81 3.14
C SER A 107 0.59 16.81 2.77
N VAL A 108 -0.28 17.32 3.65
CA VAL A 108 -1.72 17.46 3.39
C VAL A 108 -1.98 18.44 2.25
N ALA A 109 -1.27 19.58 2.21
CA ALA A 109 -1.36 20.52 1.09
C ALA A 109 -0.90 19.89 -0.24
N LYS A 110 0.20 19.12 -0.21
CA LYS A 110 0.74 18.46 -1.41
C LYS A 110 -0.23 17.42 -1.99
N ILE A 111 -0.80 16.56 -1.17
CA ILE A 111 -1.74 15.54 -1.65
C ILE A 111 -3.05 16.17 -2.15
N ARG A 112 -3.52 17.25 -1.50
CA ARG A 112 -4.67 18.03 -1.98
C ARG A 112 -4.40 18.59 -3.38
N SER A 113 -3.20 19.15 -3.61
CA SER A 113 -2.81 19.65 -4.94
C SER A 113 -2.78 18.53 -6.00
N ILE A 114 -2.25 17.35 -5.66
CA ILE A 114 -2.25 16.18 -6.55
C ILE A 114 -3.68 15.78 -6.92
N LEU A 115 -4.58 15.72 -5.94
CA LEU A 115 -5.97 15.36 -6.17
C LEU A 115 -6.76 16.42 -6.93
N GLN A 116 -6.56 17.70 -6.63
CA GLN A 116 -7.18 18.79 -7.37
C GLN A 116 -6.77 18.74 -8.84
N GLN A 117 -5.48 18.48 -9.10
CA GLN A 117 -5.02 18.26 -10.46
C GLN A 117 -5.67 17.02 -11.06
N PHE A 118 -5.81 15.91 -10.32
CA PHE A 118 -6.43 14.69 -10.83
C PHE A 118 -7.91 14.87 -11.19
N CYS A 119 -8.68 15.54 -10.32
CA CYS A 119 -10.12 15.73 -10.45
C CYS A 119 -10.55 16.87 -11.41
N SER A 120 -9.63 17.70 -11.91
CA SER A 120 -10.01 18.78 -12.84
C SER A 120 -10.54 18.20 -14.17
N ASN A 121 -11.76 18.60 -14.56
CA ASN A 121 -12.56 18.04 -15.66
C ASN A 121 -11.96 18.19 -17.08
N ASP A 122 -10.94 19.02 -17.28
CA ASP A 122 -10.29 19.19 -18.59
C ASP A 122 -9.38 18.00 -18.88
N THR A 123 -9.87 17.00 -19.63
CA THR A 123 -9.11 15.91 -20.30
C THR A 123 -7.69 15.75 -19.77
N ASN A 124 -7.57 15.31 -18.52
CA ASN A 124 -6.41 15.61 -17.69
C ASN A 124 -5.10 15.15 -18.34
N PRO A 125 -4.31 16.06 -18.95
CA PRO A 125 -3.20 15.64 -19.77
C PRO A 125 -2.04 15.13 -18.91
N MET A 126 -2.13 15.16 -17.58
CA MET A 126 -1.04 14.74 -16.70
C MET A 126 -1.15 13.31 -16.20
N TRP A 127 -2.30 12.65 -16.34
CA TRP A 127 -2.52 11.30 -15.81
C TRP A 127 -2.84 10.32 -16.93
N ASN A 128 -2.09 9.22 -16.98
CA ASN A 128 -2.34 8.11 -17.88
C ASN A 128 -3.01 6.99 -17.10
N GLU A 129 -4.19 6.54 -17.52
CA GLU A 129 -4.71 5.25 -17.06
C GLU A 129 -3.76 4.15 -17.54
N ILE A 130 -3.22 3.36 -16.60
CA ILE A 130 -2.29 2.27 -16.87
C ILE A 130 -2.90 0.90 -16.54
N HIS A 131 -4.03 0.87 -15.84
CA HIS A 131 -4.72 -0.35 -15.46
C HIS A 131 -6.19 -0.07 -15.15
N LYS A 132 -7.06 -1.01 -15.52
CA LYS A 132 -8.49 -0.99 -15.26
C LYS A 132 -8.98 -2.40 -15.00
N ARG A 133 -9.75 -2.57 -13.93
CA ARG A 133 -10.48 -3.80 -13.62
C ARG A 133 -11.96 -3.47 -13.57
N ASP A 134 -12.75 -4.18 -14.36
CA ASP A 134 -14.20 -4.06 -14.37
C ASP A 134 -14.87 -5.13 -13.48
N ASP A 135 -14.24 -5.44 -12.34
CA ASP A 135 -14.81 -6.31 -11.31
C ASP A 135 -15.70 -5.52 -10.32
N LEU A 136 -16.10 -6.18 -9.23
CA LEU A 136 -16.94 -5.61 -8.18
C LEU A 136 -16.42 -4.27 -7.61
N TYR A 137 -15.10 -4.07 -7.63
CA TYR A 137 -14.44 -2.91 -7.00
C TYR A 137 -14.08 -1.81 -8.01
N ARG A 138 -14.21 -2.10 -9.31
CA ARG A 138 -14.03 -1.16 -10.43
C ARG A 138 -12.75 -0.34 -10.35
N VAL A 139 -11.65 -0.99 -9.96
CA VAL A 139 -10.38 -0.31 -9.69
C VAL A 139 -9.76 0.21 -10.98
N LYS A 140 -9.44 1.49 -11.00
CA LYS A 140 -8.61 2.15 -12.01
C LYS A 140 -7.28 2.59 -11.39
N ILE A 141 -6.21 2.56 -12.18
CA ILE A 141 -4.89 3.04 -11.75
C ILE A 141 -4.35 4.00 -12.80
N PHE A 142 -3.90 5.15 -12.30
CA PHE A 142 -3.36 6.23 -13.08
C PHE A 142 -1.90 6.47 -12.70
N LYS A 143 -1.07 6.80 -13.68
CA LYS A 143 0.33 7.20 -13.51
C LYS A 143 0.52 8.63 -13.97
N HIS A 144 1.20 9.43 -13.17
CA HIS A 144 1.52 10.81 -13.53
C HIS A 144 2.60 10.85 -14.65
N LYS A 145 2.41 11.69 -15.66
CA LYS A 145 3.33 11.79 -16.82
C LYS A 145 4.70 12.37 -16.45
N LYS A 146 4.75 13.35 -15.55
CA LYS A 146 6.01 14.03 -15.16
C LYS A 146 6.68 13.43 -13.92
N HIS A 147 5.95 12.68 -13.11
CA HIS A 147 6.46 12.15 -11.84
C HIS A 147 6.52 10.63 -11.95
N THR A 148 7.73 10.11 -12.12
CA THR A 148 8.00 8.71 -12.49
C THR A 148 7.37 7.69 -11.55
N HIS A 149 7.25 8.02 -10.26
CA HIS A 149 6.70 7.17 -9.22
C HIS A 149 5.55 7.86 -8.47
N CYS A 150 4.65 8.51 -9.22
CA CYS A 150 3.41 9.06 -8.69
C CYS A 150 2.22 8.35 -9.34
N TYR A 151 1.42 7.70 -8.49
CA TYR A 151 0.30 6.86 -8.88
C TYR A 151 -0.95 7.26 -8.11
N ILE A 152 -2.11 7.12 -8.76
CA ILE A 152 -3.42 7.20 -8.14
C ILE A 152 -4.17 5.90 -8.42
N SER A 153 -4.81 5.32 -7.41
CA SER A 153 -5.84 4.30 -7.60
C SER A 153 -7.19 4.87 -7.19
N ASP A 154 -8.21 4.61 -7.99
CA ASP A 154 -9.60 5.01 -7.76
C ASP A 154 -10.47 3.76 -7.84
N GLY A 155 -11.27 3.50 -6.82
CA GLY A 155 -12.10 2.30 -6.76
C GLY A 155 -13.18 2.38 -5.69
N TYR A 156 -13.97 1.32 -5.58
CA TYR A 156 -15.16 1.26 -4.75
C TYR A 156 -15.14 0.06 -3.81
N ILE A 157 -15.67 0.25 -2.61
CA ILE A 157 -15.66 -0.74 -1.55
C ILE A 157 -17.08 -0.89 -1.00
N PRO A 158 -17.63 -2.12 -0.88
CA PRO A 158 -18.94 -2.37 -0.31
C PRO A 158 -18.91 -2.25 1.23
N SER A 159 -18.70 -1.04 1.72
CA SER A 159 -18.56 -0.67 3.14
C SER A 159 -18.98 0.78 3.36
N LEU A 160 -19.30 1.11 4.61
CA LEU A 160 -19.48 2.50 5.03
C LEU A 160 -18.12 3.23 5.02
N PRO A 161 -18.06 4.52 4.63
CA PRO A 161 -16.81 5.29 4.61
C PRO A 161 -16.04 5.25 5.94
N GLY A 162 -16.73 5.40 7.07
CA GLY A 162 -16.11 5.33 8.39
C GLY A 162 -15.50 3.96 8.70
N SER A 163 -16.18 2.86 8.37
CA SER A 163 -15.64 1.51 8.58
C SER A 163 -14.43 1.22 7.68
N THR A 164 -14.46 1.71 6.44
CA THR A 164 -13.32 1.65 5.52
C THR A 164 -12.13 2.44 6.09
N PHE A 165 -12.40 3.65 6.61
CA PHE A 165 -11.39 4.51 7.22
C PHE A 165 -10.76 3.87 8.45
N ASP A 166 -11.57 3.34 9.38
CA ASP A 166 -11.09 2.70 10.60
C ASP A 166 -10.20 1.49 10.27
N LEU A 167 -10.62 0.64 9.33
CA LEU A 167 -9.84 -0.51 8.89
C LEU A 167 -8.48 -0.10 8.30
N LEU A 168 -8.45 0.92 7.45
CA LEU A 168 -7.20 1.41 6.84
C LEU A 168 -6.31 2.19 7.81
N ASN A 169 -6.88 2.80 8.85
CA ASN A 169 -6.15 3.56 9.86
C ASN A 169 -5.74 2.70 11.06
N ASP A 170 -6.16 1.44 11.14
CA ASP A 170 -5.70 0.48 12.12
C ASP A 170 -4.33 -0.11 11.73
N ALA A 171 -3.28 0.64 12.04
CA ALA A 171 -1.92 0.27 11.68
C ALA A 171 -1.42 -0.98 12.41
N THR A 172 -1.83 -1.21 13.66
CA THR A 172 -1.34 -2.34 14.46
C THR A 172 -1.95 -3.67 14.02
N ASN A 173 -3.18 -3.66 13.50
CA ASN A 173 -3.78 -4.85 12.88
C ASN A 173 -3.46 -5.00 11.40
N ARG A 174 -2.80 -4.02 10.77
CA ARG A 174 -2.44 -4.05 9.35
C ARG A 174 -1.72 -5.32 8.89
N PRO A 175 -0.72 -5.88 9.60
CA PRO A 175 -0.04 -7.10 9.17
C PRO A 175 -0.95 -8.34 9.07
N LYS A 176 -2.10 -8.33 9.76
CA LYS A 176 -3.06 -9.46 9.73
C LYS A 176 -3.80 -9.55 8.40
N TRP A 177 -3.94 -8.43 7.69
CA TRP A 177 -4.67 -8.38 6.43
C TRP A 177 -3.76 -7.99 5.26
N ASP A 178 -2.86 -7.03 5.41
CA ASP A 178 -1.93 -6.63 4.34
C ASP A 178 -0.76 -7.62 4.23
N SER A 179 -0.81 -8.53 3.25
CA SER A 179 0.19 -9.60 3.15
C SER A 179 1.60 -9.12 2.82
N LEU A 180 1.78 -7.86 2.38
CA LEU A 180 3.09 -7.25 2.14
C LEU A 180 3.74 -6.68 3.40
N ILE A 181 2.96 -6.48 4.46
CA ILE A 181 3.46 -5.95 5.73
C ILE A 181 3.95 -7.11 6.60
N ASP A 182 5.21 -6.98 7.05
CA ASP A 182 5.83 -7.87 8.03
C ASP A 182 5.40 -7.44 9.44
N SER A 183 5.61 -6.17 9.78
CA SER A 183 5.22 -5.58 11.06
C SER A 183 4.89 -4.10 10.91
N SER A 184 4.09 -3.56 11.82
CA SER A 184 3.75 -2.15 11.88
C SER A 184 3.59 -1.71 13.34
N GLU A 185 4.20 -0.58 13.68
CA GLU A 185 4.32 -0.08 15.04
C GLU A 185 4.00 1.42 15.08
N ILE A 186 3.12 1.83 15.99
CA ILE A 186 2.89 3.25 16.29
C ILE A 186 3.99 3.71 17.23
N ILE A 187 4.89 4.54 16.72
CA ILE A 187 6.03 5.06 17.49
C ILE A 187 5.56 6.03 18.56
N GLY A 188 4.64 6.92 18.18
CA GLY A 188 4.03 7.85 19.12
C GLY A 188 3.01 8.79 18.46
N PRO A 189 2.08 9.34 19.24
CA PRO A 189 1.17 10.37 18.77
C PRO A 189 1.89 11.73 18.68
N VAL A 190 1.64 12.47 17.60
CA VAL A 190 2.06 13.88 17.46
C VAL A 190 0.91 14.81 17.86
N SER A 191 -0.32 14.38 17.60
CA SER A 191 -1.57 15.02 18.02
C SER A 191 -2.70 13.99 18.05
N SER A 192 -3.94 14.42 18.33
CA SER A 192 -5.12 13.56 18.16
C SER A 192 -5.41 13.19 16.69
N ARG A 193 -4.78 13.87 15.74
CA ARG A 193 -4.98 13.70 14.28
C ARG A 193 -3.70 13.34 13.54
N SER A 194 -2.61 13.06 14.25
CA SER A 194 -1.35 12.67 13.62
C SER A 194 -0.48 11.79 14.51
N ARG A 195 0.27 10.89 13.90
CA ARG A 195 1.15 9.94 14.58
C ARG A 195 2.36 9.58 13.71
N VAL A 196 3.44 9.14 14.34
CA VAL A 196 4.57 8.53 13.64
C VAL A 196 4.41 7.02 13.66
N LEU A 197 4.58 6.39 12.50
CA LEU A 197 4.45 4.97 12.27
C LEU A 197 5.73 4.41 11.67
N TYR A 198 6.22 3.30 12.22
CA TYR A 198 7.25 2.48 11.59
C TYR A 198 6.60 1.24 10.98
N THR A 199 6.97 0.89 9.76
CA THR A 199 6.42 -0.27 9.06
C THR A 199 7.54 -1.02 8.36
N ARG A 200 7.56 -2.34 8.52
CA ARG A 200 8.45 -3.24 7.79
C ARG A 200 7.65 -4.01 6.76
N PHE A 201 8.21 -4.13 5.58
CA PHE A 201 7.65 -4.87 4.47
C PHE A 201 8.36 -6.21 4.35
N LYS A 202 7.61 -7.25 3.98
CA LYS A 202 8.19 -8.55 3.70
C LYS A 202 9.14 -8.43 2.50
N PRO A 203 10.30 -9.11 2.51
CA PRO A 203 11.15 -9.19 1.33
C PRO A 203 10.38 -9.89 0.22
N VAL A 204 10.56 -9.43 -1.01
CA VAL A 204 10.02 -10.17 -2.14
C VAL A 204 11.09 -10.21 -3.21
N TRP A 205 11.56 -11.44 -3.44
CA TRP A 205 12.68 -11.72 -4.32
C TRP A 205 12.42 -11.19 -5.75
N PRO A 206 13.41 -10.53 -6.39
CA PRO A 206 14.82 -10.34 -5.99
C PRO A 206 15.08 -9.06 -5.18
N ILE A 207 14.06 -8.44 -4.59
CA ILE A 207 14.17 -7.15 -3.92
C ILE A 207 14.36 -7.34 -2.41
N SER A 208 15.36 -6.64 -1.87
CA SER A 208 15.65 -6.60 -0.43
C SER A 208 14.44 -6.15 0.38
N ALA A 209 14.36 -6.63 1.62
CA ALA A 209 13.35 -6.16 2.57
C ALA A 209 13.42 -4.64 2.73
N ARG A 210 12.26 -4.00 2.87
CA ARG A 210 12.15 -2.55 3.00
C ARG A 210 11.49 -2.17 4.31
N ASP A 211 11.77 -0.97 4.78
CA ASP A 211 11.05 -0.36 5.88
C ASP A 211 10.66 1.09 5.55
N SER A 212 9.74 1.64 6.32
CA SER A 212 9.35 3.06 6.25
C SER A 212 9.14 3.62 7.64
N LEU A 213 9.48 4.89 7.80
CA LEU A 213 9.15 5.69 8.98
C LEU A 213 8.35 6.89 8.49
N LEU A 214 7.07 6.91 8.83
CA LEU A 214 6.09 7.82 8.26
C LEU A 214 5.44 8.66 9.34
N LEU A 215 5.31 9.95 9.10
CA LEU A 215 4.34 10.78 9.79
C LEU A 215 3.03 10.66 9.03
N THR A 216 1.97 10.24 9.73
CA THR A 216 0.62 10.14 9.18
C THR A 216 -0.30 11.16 9.84
N SER A 217 -0.92 12.04 9.04
CA SER A 217 -1.98 12.97 9.43
C SER A 217 -3.31 12.48 8.88
N PHE A 218 -4.35 12.41 9.71
CA PHE A 218 -5.64 11.87 9.33
C PHE A 218 -6.78 12.64 9.99
N ASN A 219 -7.89 12.83 9.28
CA ASN A 219 -9.03 13.57 9.81
C ASN A 219 -10.31 13.26 9.02
N ARG A 220 -11.46 13.64 9.60
CA ARG A 220 -12.71 13.81 8.87
C ARG A 220 -12.73 15.20 8.23
N LEU A 221 -13.19 15.29 6.99
CA LEU A 221 -13.43 16.55 6.29
C LEU A 221 -14.89 16.98 6.48
N SER A 222 -15.08 18.28 6.69
CA SER A 222 -16.36 18.95 6.60
C SER A 222 -16.78 19.17 5.15
N ASN A 223 -18.06 19.53 4.93
CA ASN A 223 -18.55 19.63 3.57
C ASN A 223 -17.96 20.78 2.75
N SER A 224 -17.52 21.83 3.43
CA SER A 224 -16.84 22.99 2.85
C SER A 224 -15.36 22.75 2.57
N GLU A 225 -14.77 21.66 3.08
CA GLU A 225 -13.36 21.37 2.88
C GLU A 225 -13.15 20.63 1.56
N TRP A 226 -12.23 21.18 0.75
CA TRP A 226 -11.73 20.61 -0.50
C TRP A 226 -12.83 20.43 -1.57
N PRO A 227 -13.63 21.46 -1.87
CA PRO A 227 -14.70 21.37 -2.87
C PRO A 227 -14.19 20.94 -4.26
N GLU A 228 -12.96 21.31 -4.60
CA GLU A 228 -12.37 20.99 -5.92
C GLU A 228 -12.02 19.52 -6.10
N VAL A 229 -11.89 18.77 -4.99
CA VAL A 229 -11.68 17.33 -5.00
C VAL A 229 -13.04 16.60 -4.98
N PHE A 230 -14.04 17.22 -4.35
CA PHE A 230 -15.38 16.68 -4.13
C PHE A 230 -16.44 17.65 -4.69
N PRO A 231 -16.66 17.67 -6.01
CA PRO A 231 -17.70 18.52 -6.58
C PRO A 231 -19.10 18.11 -6.12
N ASN A 232 -19.28 16.86 -5.68
CA ASN A 232 -20.55 16.39 -5.17
C ASN A 232 -20.74 16.75 -3.68
N ASN A 233 -21.53 17.79 -3.44
CA ASN A 233 -21.90 18.24 -2.10
C ASN A 233 -22.86 17.30 -1.35
N GLU A 234 -23.38 16.26 -2.00
CA GLU A 234 -24.28 15.28 -1.38
C GLU A 234 -23.55 14.32 -0.43
N SER A 235 -22.24 14.15 -0.59
CA SER A 235 -21.42 13.29 0.28
C SER A 235 -21.43 13.84 1.72
N LYS A 236 -21.86 13.00 2.67
CA LYS A 236 -21.96 13.35 4.10
C LYS A 236 -20.72 12.96 4.91
N TYR A 237 -19.94 12.02 4.40
CA TYR A 237 -18.84 11.40 5.13
C TYR A 237 -17.59 11.38 4.29
N ARG A 238 -16.67 12.31 4.58
CA ARG A 238 -15.38 12.42 3.92
C ARG A 238 -14.25 12.24 4.91
N TYR A 239 -13.30 11.39 4.59
CA TYR A 239 -12.13 11.11 5.41
C TYR A 239 -10.86 11.16 4.59
N TYR A 240 -9.75 11.53 5.24
CA TYR A 240 -8.42 11.38 4.66
C TYR A 240 -7.42 10.80 5.65
N SER A 241 -6.39 10.16 5.10
CA SER A 241 -5.15 9.83 5.79
C SER A 241 -3.98 10.08 4.85
N VAL A 242 -3.01 10.88 5.29
CA VAL A 242 -1.88 11.34 4.49
C VAL A 242 -0.60 11.03 5.24
N SER A 243 0.35 10.41 4.56
CA SER A 243 1.64 10.02 5.11
C SER A 243 2.81 10.62 4.32
N THR A 244 3.89 10.94 5.01
CA THR A 244 5.16 11.35 4.40
C THR A 244 6.33 10.82 5.24
N SER A 245 7.48 10.59 4.62
CA SER A 245 8.66 10.11 5.33
C SER A 245 9.19 11.16 6.31
N VAL A 246 9.56 10.69 7.50
CA VAL A 246 10.26 11.48 8.53
C VAL A 246 11.48 10.73 9.04
N THR A 247 12.34 11.43 9.78
CA THR A 247 13.46 10.84 10.51
C THR A 247 13.19 10.87 12.00
N HIS A 248 13.79 9.93 12.73
CA HIS A 248 13.76 9.90 14.18
C HIS A 248 15.03 9.19 14.69
N PRO A 249 15.76 9.72 15.69
CA PRO A 249 17.03 9.13 16.16
C PRO A 249 16.92 7.66 16.60
N ASN A 250 15.81 7.27 17.22
CA ASN A 250 15.56 5.88 17.63
C ASN A 250 15.22 4.94 16.46
N TYR A 251 14.92 5.45 15.26
CA TYR A 251 14.58 4.65 14.08
C TYR A 251 15.48 5.02 12.90
N PRO A 252 16.81 4.83 13.04
CA PRO A 252 17.75 5.07 11.95
C PRO A 252 17.51 4.09 10.80
N GLU A 253 18.18 4.30 9.67
CA GLU A 253 18.21 3.31 8.60
C GLU A 253 18.99 2.07 9.06
N PHE A 254 18.38 0.89 9.00
CA PHE A 254 18.99 -0.36 9.46
C PHE A 254 19.71 -1.10 8.33
N LYS A 255 20.62 -0.41 7.63
CA LYS A 255 21.35 -0.95 6.47
C LYS A 255 22.16 -2.20 6.81
N GLU A 256 22.70 -2.27 8.02
CA GLU A 256 23.43 -3.42 8.56
C GLU A 256 22.57 -4.68 8.68
N LYS A 257 21.24 -4.53 8.65
CA LYS A 257 20.26 -5.63 8.65
C LYS A 257 19.75 -5.97 7.24
N GLY A 258 20.34 -5.38 6.20
CA GLY A 258 19.88 -5.55 4.81
C GLY A 258 18.55 -4.86 4.51
N LEU A 259 18.10 -3.93 5.36
CA LEU A 259 16.88 -3.15 5.14
C LEU A 259 17.16 -1.91 4.29
N VAL A 260 16.28 -1.68 3.31
CA VAL A 260 16.29 -0.46 2.49
C VAL A 260 15.14 0.45 2.89
N ARG A 261 15.45 1.62 3.45
CA ARG A 261 14.47 2.64 3.85
C ARG A 261 13.78 3.25 2.64
N MET A 262 12.46 3.15 2.61
CA MET A 262 11.64 3.81 1.59
C MET A 262 11.49 5.29 1.91
N SER A 263 11.65 6.11 0.86
CA SER A 263 11.39 7.54 0.89
C SER A 263 10.04 7.84 0.23
N VAL A 264 9.08 8.27 1.04
CA VAL A 264 7.71 8.62 0.63
C VAL A 264 7.61 10.13 0.61
N ILE A 265 7.46 10.73 -0.58
CA ILE A 265 7.26 12.17 -0.74
C ILE A 265 5.90 12.54 -0.14
N THR A 266 4.86 11.86 -0.61
CA THR A 266 3.53 11.87 0.00
C THR A 266 2.76 10.64 -0.44
N SER A 267 1.99 10.04 0.46
CA SER A 267 1.04 8.99 0.13
C SER A 267 -0.19 9.15 0.98
N GLY A 268 -1.27 8.48 0.65
CA GLY A 268 -2.47 8.59 1.45
C GLY A 268 -3.69 8.02 0.76
N TYR A 269 -4.81 8.13 1.43
CA TYR A 269 -6.10 7.75 0.90
C TYR A 269 -7.20 8.71 1.33
N PHE A 270 -8.24 8.73 0.51
CA PHE A 270 -9.43 9.55 0.63
C PHE A 270 -10.62 8.66 0.46
N ILE A 271 -11.60 8.84 1.32
CA ILE A 271 -12.78 8.00 1.37
C ILE A 271 -14.00 8.88 1.47
N ASP A 272 -14.95 8.68 0.57
CA ASP A 272 -16.25 9.32 0.56
C ASP A 272 -17.37 8.29 0.33
N ASP A 273 -18.60 8.67 0.67
CA ASP A 273 -19.80 7.90 0.34
C ASP A 273 -20.14 8.01 -1.15
N VAL A 274 -20.60 6.90 -1.73
CA VAL A 274 -21.16 6.90 -3.08
C VAL A 274 -22.66 7.23 -2.97
N PRO A 275 -23.14 8.33 -3.59
CA PRO A 275 -24.56 8.67 -3.61
C PRO A 275 -25.39 7.55 -4.24
N GLN A 276 -26.62 7.37 -3.75
CA GLN A 276 -27.54 6.36 -4.29
C GLN A 276 -27.81 6.58 -5.79
N SER A 277 -27.91 7.86 -6.20
CA SER A 277 -28.10 8.29 -7.59
C SER A 277 -26.96 7.84 -8.51
N SER A 278 -25.74 7.66 -7.99
CA SER A 278 -24.59 7.22 -8.77
C SER A 278 -24.45 5.70 -8.87
N LEU A 279 -25.17 4.91 -8.07
CA LEU A 279 -24.98 3.45 -8.04
C LEU A 279 -25.36 2.78 -9.36
N GLU A 280 -26.44 3.23 -10.02
CA GLU A 280 -26.88 2.67 -11.30
C GLU A 280 -25.89 2.98 -12.42
N GLU A 281 -25.44 4.24 -12.53
CA GLU A 281 -24.43 4.67 -13.51
C GLU A 281 -23.12 3.88 -13.33
N LEU A 282 -22.70 3.73 -12.07
CA LEU A 282 -21.52 2.97 -11.71
C LEU A 282 -21.76 1.46 -11.73
N LYS A 283 -22.97 0.97 -12.03
CA LYS A 283 -23.32 -0.46 -12.01
C LYS A 283 -22.91 -1.16 -10.69
N LEU A 284 -23.10 -0.49 -9.56
CA LEU A 284 -22.84 -1.03 -8.22
C LEU A 284 -24.12 -1.63 -7.64
N ASP A 285 -23.98 -2.64 -6.78
CA ASP A 285 -25.12 -3.29 -6.13
C ASP A 285 -25.84 -2.31 -5.19
N SER A 286 -27.05 -1.90 -5.56
CA SER A 286 -27.86 -0.92 -4.83
C SER A 286 -28.37 -1.43 -3.47
N SER A 287 -28.27 -2.74 -3.20
CA SER A 287 -28.60 -3.33 -1.89
C SER A 287 -27.50 -3.12 -0.85
N LEU A 288 -26.29 -2.75 -1.28
CA LEU A 288 -25.14 -2.53 -0.40
C LEU A 288 -24.87 -1.04 -0.19
N LYS A 289 -24.13 -0.73 0.88
CA LYS A 289 -23.52 0.59 1.05
C LYS A 289 -22.13 0.59 0.46
N TRP A 290 -21.81 1.67 -0.24
CA TRP A 290 -20.55 1.82 -0.96
C TRP A 290 -19.80 3.06 -0.50
N SER A 291 -18.48 2.91 -0.38
CA SER A 291 -17.54 4.01 -0.25
C SER A 291 -16.62 4.01 -1.46
N ARG A 292 -16.32 5.18 -2.01
CA ARG A 292 -15.24 5.34 -2.98
C ARG A 292 -13.93 5.56 -2.22
N LEU A 293 -12.86 4.98 -2.72
CA LEU A 293 -11.51 5.06 -2.18
C LEU A 293 -10.57 5.58 -3.28
N ILE A 294 -10.00 6.76 -3.05
CA ILE A 294 -8.92 7.29 -3.88
C ILE A 294 -7.62 7.19 -3.09
N GLN A 295 -6.64 6.49 -3.62
CA GLN A 295 -5.34 6.30 -3.00
C GLN A 295 -4.25 6.96 -3.83
N VAL A 296 -3.39 7.75 -3.18
CA VAL A 296 -2.25 8.42 -3.81
C VAL A 296 -0.96 7.79 -3.28
N ALA A 297 -0.01 7.54 -4.18
CA ALA A 297 1.35 7.15 -3.82
C ALA A 297 2.35 7.93 -4.66
N HIS A 298 3.07 8.86 -4.03
CA HIS A 298 4.20 9.58 -4.61
C HIS A 298 5.46 9.25 -3.80
N VAL A 299 6.31 8.40 -4.37
CA VAL A 299 7.49 7.87 -3.68
C VAL A 299 8.76 8.26 -4.42
N LYS A 300 9.87 8.28 -3.68
CA LYS A 300 11.21 8.36 -4.24
C LYS A 300 11.86 6.99 -4.14
N VAL A 301 12.17 6.41 -5.28
CA VAL A 301 12.85 5.13 -5.37
C VAL A 301 14.35 5.40 -5.44
N ASP A 302 15.02 5.37 -4.28
CA ASP A 302 16.45 5.67 -4.15
C ASP A 302 17.37 4.49 -4.52
N SER A 303 16.82 3.30 -4.78
CA SER A 303 17.55 2.09 -5.15
C SER A 303 17.29 1.68 -6.59
N TRP A 304 18.30 1.18 -7.30
CA TRP A 304 18.12 0.56 -8.61
C TRP A 304 17.12 -0.60 -8.52
N ILE A 305 16.03 -0.50 -9.26
CA ILE A 305 15.10 -1.59 -9.53
C ILE A 305 15.22 -1.88 -11.02
N PRO A 306 15.47 -3.13 -11.44
CA PRO A 306 15.55 -3.44 -12.86
C PRO A 306 14.29 -2.96 -13.59
N GLY A 307 14.45 -2.24 -14.70
CA GLY A 307 13.30 -1.72 -15.46
C GLY A 307 12.35 -2.82 -15.95
N SER A 308 12.85 -4.04 -16.16
CA SER A 308 12.03 -5.23 -16.43
C SER A 308 11.12 -5.56 -15.26
N VAL A 309 11.59 -5.40 -14.03
CA VAL A 309 10.81 -5.63 -12.81
C VAL A 309 9.77 -4.51 -12.60
N VAL A 310 10.02 -3.30 -13.08
CA VAL A 310 9.03 -2.22 -13.05
C VAL A 310 7.97 -2.37 -14.17
N ASN A 311 8.34 -2.93 -15.33
CA ASN A 311 7.49 -2.98 -16.52
C ASN A 311 6.65 -4.25 -16.70
N ILE A 312 6.87 -5.32 -15.93
CA ILE A 312 6.03 -6.55 -15.97
C ILE A 312 4.61 -6.30 -15.44
N GLY A 313 4.38 -5.15 -14.77
CA GLY A 313 3.03 -4.63 -14.49
C GLY A 313 2.24 -4.21 -15.73
N LYS A 314 2.83 -4.24 -16.94
CA LYS A 314 2.08 -4.33 -18.21
C LYS A 314 1.48 -5.74 -18.31
N ILE A 315 0.53 -6.03 -17.45
CA ILE A 315 -0.31 -7.22 -17.53
C ILE A 315 -0.98 -7.16 -18.89
N SER A 316 -0.78 -8.22 -19.67
CA SER A 316 -1.49 -8.51 -20.92
C SER A 316 -2.99 -8.24 -20.73
N ASN A 317 -3.54 -7.36 -21.57
CA ASN A 317 -4.99 -7.26 -21.79
C ASN A 317 -5.59 -8.64 -22.10
#